data_AF-A0A0J7YVK1-F1
#
_entry.id   AF-A0A0J7YVK1-F1
#
_cell.length_a   1.000
_cell.length_b   1.000
_cell.length_c   1.000
_cell.angle_alpha   90.00
_cell.angle_beta   90.00
_cell.angle_gamma   90.00
#
_symmetry.space_group_name_H-M   'P 1'
#
loop_
_entity.id
_entity.type
_entity.pdbx_description
1 polymer ?
#
loop_
_entity_poly.entity_id
_entity_poly.type
_entity_poly.pdbx_seq_one_letter_code
_entity_poly.pdbx_strand_id
1 'polypeptide(L)' 'MVRQVIDSADVDIRRDLFGNIVVTGGTTSIRGLSDRLTRELMATAAPAYKVKTLSVGTHHERLYGSWIGGSILGYAK' A
#
# COMPACT_ATOMS: atom_id res chain seq x y z
N MET A 1 -11.22 -5.86 4.05
CA MET A 1 -10.40 -6.25 2.88
C MET A 1 -8.91 -6.34 3.20
N VAL A 2 -8.17 -5.24 3.41
CA VAL A 2 -6.70 -5.30 3.65
C VAL A 2 -6.33 -6.25 4.80
N ARG A 3 -7.00 -6.13 5.95
CA ARG A 3 -6.77 -7.01 7.11
C ARG A 3 -6.97 -8.49 6.80
N GLN A 4 -8.08 -8.82 6.14
CA GLN A 4 -8.43 -10.21 5.79
C GLN A 4 -7.37 -10.84 4.89
N VAL A 5 -6.84 -10.09 3.92
CA VAL A 5 -5.77 -10.57 3.03
C VAL A 5 -4.48 -10.82 3.80
N ILE A 6 -4.12 -9.90 4.72
CA ILE A 6 -2.93 -10.09 5.56
C ILE A 6 -3.09 -11.26 6.53
N ASP A 7 -4.30 -11.50 7.05
CA ASP A 7 -4.57 -12.65 7.91
C ASP A 7 -4.61 -13.99 7.18
N SER A 8 -4.92 -13.98 5.89
CA SER A 8 -4.82 -15.19 5.04
C SER A 8 -3.37 -15.52 4.64
N ALA A 9 -2.45 -14.58 4.81
CA ALA A 9 -1.04 -14.76 4.50
C ALA A 9 -0.30 -15.50 5.62
N ASP A 10 0.83 -16.15 5.30
CA ASP A 10 1.71 -16.79 6.28
C ASP A 10 2.21 -15.79 7.32
N VAL A 11 2.31 -16.23 8.57
CA VAL A 11 2.65 -15.38 9.71
C VAL A 11 3.98 -14.64 9.51
N ASP A 12 4.94 -15.31 8.85
CA ASP A 12 6.29 -14.78 8.63
C ASP A 12 6.32 -13.56 7.70
N ILE A 13 5.37 -13.46 6.76
CA ILE A 13 5.32 -12.36 5.79
C ILE A 13 4.43 -11.19 6.25
N ARG A 14 3.59 -11.38 7.27
CA ARG A 14 2.62 -10.35 7.71
C ARG A 14 3.30 -9.05 8.13
N ARG A 15 4.43 -9.15 8.84
CA ARG A 15 5.21 -7.99 9.27
C ARG A 15 5.63 -7.15 8.06
N ASP A 16 6.12 -7.81 7.02
CA ASP A 16 6.63 -7.15 5.83
C ASP A 16 5.48 -6.60 4.98
N LEU A 17 4.34 -7.28 4.94
CA LEU A 17 3.11 -6.76 4.30
C LEU A 17 2.61 -5.48 4.96
N PHE A 18 2.56 -5.41 6.30
CA PHE A 18 2.18 -4.19 7.02
C PHE A 18 3.16 -3.03 6.79
N GLY A 19 4.45 -3.35 6.58
CA GLY A 19 5.51 -2.36 6.35
C GLY A 19 5.62 -1.85 4.90
N ASN A 20 4.91 -2.47 3.95
CA ASN A 20 5.05 -2.17 2.52
C ASN A 20 3.69 -2.03 1.81
N ILE A 21 2.77 -1.27 2.39
CA ILE A 21 1.45 -1.06 1.80
C ILE A 21 1.53 0.04 0.75
N VAL A 22 1.29 -0.29 -0.52
CA VAL A 22 1.25 0.68 -1.63
C VAL A 22 -0.19 1.07 -1.92
N VAL A 23 -0.47 2.37 -1.89
CA VAL A 23 -1.79 2.94 -2.15
C VAL A 23 -1.76 3.61 -3.53
N THR A 24 -2.59 3.13 -4.46
CA THR A 24 -2.62 3.57 -5.86
C THR A 24 -4.04 3.59 -6.43
N GLY A 25 -4.26 4.35 -7.51
CA GLY A 25 -5.56 4.53 -8.18
C GLY A 25 -6.19 5.91 -7.93
N GLY A 26 -7.13 6.31 -8.79
CA GLY A 26 -7.70 7.68 -8.77
C GLY A 26 -8.41 8.06 -7.47
N THR A 27 -9.17 7.14 -6.88
CA THR A 27 -9.91 7.36 -5.62
C THR A 27 -8.98 7.53 -4.41
N THR A 28 -7.72 7.12 -4.51
CA THR A 28 -6.74 7.31 -3.42
C THR A 28 -6.34 8.77 -3.22
N SER A 29 -6.61 9.64 -4.20
CA SER A 29 -6.38 11.08 -4.08
C SER A 29 -7.47 11.80 -3.27
N ILE A 30 -8.46 11.08 -2.73
CA ILE A 30 -9.40 11.64 -1.75
C ILE A 30 -8.62 12.09 -0.51
N ARG A 31 -8.80 13.36 -0.15
CA ARG A 31 -8.10 13.98 0.99
C ARG A 31 -8.35 13.18 2.28
N GLY A 32 -7.26 12.83 2.97
CA GLY A 32 -7.30 12.12 4.25
C GLY A 32 -7.59 10.62 4.16
N LEU A 33 -7.80 10.06 2.95
CA LEU A 33 -7.99 8.61 2.81
C LEU A 33 -6.75 7.83 3.25
N SER A 34 -5.56 8.27 2.82
CA SER A 34 -4.29 7.64 3.21
C SER A 34 -4.11 7.66 4.73
N ASP A 35 -4.28 8.81 5.37
CA ASP A 35 -4.09 8.95 6.82
C ASP A 35 -5.09 8.11 7.62
N ARG A 36 -6.36 8.07 7.17
CA ARG A 36 -7.39 7.23 7.77
C ARG A 36 -7.04 5.75 7.65
N LEU A 37 -6.62 5.32 6.46
CA LEU A 37 -6.20 3.93 6.22
C LEU A 37 -5.02 3.55 7.12
N THR A 38 -3.99 4.39 7.21
CA THR A 38 -2.84 4.13 8.09
C THR A 38 -3.26 4.01 9.55
N ARG A 39 -4.15 4.89 10.02
CA ARG A 39 -4.65 4.87 11.40
C ARG A 39 -5.45 3.60 11.71
N GLU A 40 -6.39 3.23 10.85
CA GLU A 40 -7.19 2.01 11.03
C GLU A 40 -6.32 0.74 11.01
N LEU A 41 -5.29 0.71 10.16
CA LEU A 41 -4.33 -0.39 10.11
C LEU A 41 -3.43 -0.43 11.34
N MET A 42 -2.94 0.71 11.83
CA MET A 42 -2.15 0.78 13.07
C MET A 42 -2.95 0.30 14.29
N ALA A 43 -4.23 0.63 14.37
CA ALA A 43 -5.09 0.19 15.47
C ALA A 43 -5.36 -1.32 15.47
N THR A 44 -5.27 -1.97 14.29
CA THR A 44 -5.61 -3.39 14.11
C THR A 44 -4.37 -4.28 14.05
N ALA A 45 -3.20 -3.73 13.75
CA ALA A 45 -1.94 -4.46 13.68
C ALA A 45 -1.41 -4.80 15.09
N ALA A 46 -0.65 -5.89 15.19
CA ALA A 46 0.05 -6.19 16.44
C ALA A 46 1.06 -5.08 16.78
N PRO A 47 1.30 -4.76 18.08
CA PRO A 47 2.17 -3.66 18.48
C PRO A 47 3.61 -3.74 17.95
N ALA A 48 4.07 -4.95 17.62
CA ALA A 48 5.40 -5.19 17.06
C ALA A 48 5.52 -4.87 15.56
N TYR A 49 4.39 -4.69 14.85
CA TYR A 49 4.39 -4.44 13.40
C TYR A 49 4.46 -2.94 13.12
N LYS A 50 5.47 -2.53 12.34
CA LYS A 50 5.57 -1.16 11.84
C LYS A 50 4.70 -1.00 10.60
N VAL A 51 3.56 -0.33 10.74
CA VAL A 51 2.68 -0.02 9.62
C VAL A 51 3.23 1.17 8.83
N LYS A 52 3.41 0.99 7.51
CA LYS A 52 3.83 2.05 6.60
C LYS A 52 3.03 1.99 5.31
N THR A 53 2.36 3.10 5.01
CA THR A 53 1.63 3.31 3.77
C THR A 53 2.43 4.22 2.85
N LEU A 54 2.69 3.74 1.63
CA LEU A 54 3.36 4.46 0.56
C LEU A 54 2.31 4.98 -0.41
N SER A 55 2.25 6.29 -0.56
CA SER A 55 1.47 6.98 -1.57
C SER A 55 2.44 7.67 -2.52
N VAL A 56 2.36 7.38 -3.82
CA VAL A 56 3.29 7.95 -4.80
C VAL A 56 3.11 9.48 -4.86
N GLY A 57 4.22 10.22 -4.96
CA GLY A 57 4.26 11.67 -4.69
C GLY A 57 3.36 12.51 -5.60
N THR A 58 3.32 12.19 -6.90
CA THR A 58 2.52 12.96 -7.86
C THR A 58 1.16 12.30 -8.14
N HIS A 59 0.15 13.11 -8.45
CA HIS A 59 -1.19 12.63 -8.81
C HIS A 59 -1.16 11.75 -10.06
N HIS A 60 -0.33 12.11 -11.05
CA HIS A 60 -0.17 11.33 -12.28
C HIS A 60 0.45 9.97 -12.02
N GLU A 61 1.48 9.86 -11.18
CA GLU A 61 2.08 8.57 -10.84
C GLU A 61 1.13 7.65 -10.06
N ARG A 62 0.24 8.22 -9.23
CA ARG A 62 -0.81 7.42 -8.55
C ARG A 62 -1.92 6.97 -9.50
N LEU A 63 -2.21 7.72 -10.55
CA LEU A 63 -3.20 7.35 -11.56
C LEU A 63 -2.65 6.30 -12.53
N TYR A 64 -1.42 6.48 -12.98
CA TYR A 64 -0.80 5.69 -14.05
C TYR A 64 0.27 4.72 -13.52
N GLY A 65 0.30 4.45 -12.21
CA GLY A 65 1.36 3.66 -11.58
C GLY A 65 1.53 2.25 -12.18
N SER A 66 0.43 1.60 -12.57
CA SER A 66 0.48 0.30 -13.26
C SER A 66 1.12 0.40 -14.65
N TRP A 67 0.80 1.45 -15.43
CA TRP A 67 1.38 1.69 -16.75
C TRP A 67 2.87 2.04 -16.67
N ILE A 68 3.25 2.89 -15.70
CA ILE A 68 4.65 3.23 -15.41
C ILE A 68 5.44 1.98 -15.00
N GLY A 69 4.87 1.13 -14.14
CA GLY A 69 5.52 -0.15 -13.78
C GLY A 69 5.70 -1.06 -14.99
N GLY A 70 4.71 -1.11 -15.89
CA GLY A 70 4.79 -1.86 -17.14
C GLY A 70 5.86 -1.34 -18.11
N SER A 71 5.99 -0.02 -18.26
CA SER A 71 7.02 0.57 -19.12
C SER A 71 8.44 0.35 -18.59
N ILE A 72 8.63 0.40 -17.26
CA ILE A 72 9.90 0.05 -16.62
C ILE A 72 10.25 -1.42 -16.85
N LEU A 73 9.29 -2.34 -16.66
CA LEU A 73 9.52 -3.76 -16.90
C LEU A 73 9.83 -4.08 -18.37
N GLY A 74 9.15 -3.38 -19.30
CA GLY A 74 9.40 -3.52 -20.73
C GLY A 74 10.76 -2.96 -21.17
N TYR A 75 11.24 -1.90 -20.51
CA TYR A 75 12.58 -1.36 -20.74
C TYR A 75 13.69 -2.21 -20.12
N ALA A 76 13.44 -2.83 -18.96
CA ALA A 76 14.42 -3.64 -18.24
C ALA A 76 14.66 -5.04 -18.85
N LYS A 77 14.09 -5.31 -20.03
CA LYS A 77 14.16 -6.58 -20.75
C LYS A 77 14.85 -6.36 -22.09
#